data_AF-A0A0F2RLH5-F1
#
_entry.id   AF-A0A0F2RLH5-F1
#
_cell.length_a   1.000
_cell.length_b   1.000
_cell.length_c   1.000
_cell.angle_alpha   90.00
_cell.angle_beta   90.00
_cell.angle_gamma   90.00
#
_symmetry.space_group_name_H-M   'P 1'
#
loop_
_entity.id
_entity.type
_entity.pdbx_description
1 polymer ?
#
loop_
_entity_poly.entity_id
_entity_poly.type
_entity_poly.pdbx_seq_one_letter_code
_entity_poly.pdbx_strand_id
1 'polypeptide(L)'
;MTITLDLSQRPGQPKGPQSLAGMPLPVLKAELEAMGLDPKKASMRAKQVSRWSQYFGATGFDVMTDIGKELRAELAGRFTLDRPEIADHQVSKDGTQKWLARFAPGV
;
A
#
# COMPACT_ATOMS: atom_id res chain seq x y z
N MET A 1 7.48 -20.76 26.09
CA MET A 1 8.47 -20.08 25.24
C MET A 1 8.32 -18.59 25.47
N THR A 2 9.32 -17.93 26.05
CA THR A 2 9.28 -16.48 26.32
C THR A 2 9.88 -15.76 25.13
N ILE A 3 9.07 -15.03 24.37
CA ILE A 3 9.55 -14.19 23.26
C ILE A 3 9.99 -12.86 23.87
N THR A 4 11.30 -12.64 23.96
CA THR A 4 11.87 -11.33 24.33
C THR A 4 11.86 -10.45 23.09
N LEU A 5 11.11 -9.36 23.13
CA LEU A 5 11.04 -8.36 22.05
C LEU A 5 12.27 -7.44 22.13
N ASP A 6 13.28 -7.70 21.30
CA ASP A 6 14.46 -6.82 21.19
C ASP A 6 14.19 -5.67 20.22
N LEU A 7 14.00 -4.47 20.78
CA LEU A 7 13.70 -3.24 20.05
C LEU A 7 14.95 -2.60 19.38
N SER A 8 16.13 -3.20 19.56
CA SER A 8 17.41 -2.69 19.02
C SER A 8 17.65 -3.09 17.57
N GLN A 9 16.95 -4.13 17.09
CA GLN A 9 17.03 -4.53 15.70
C GLN A 9 16.29 -3.55 14.81
N ARG A 10 17.03 -2.87 13.93
CA ARG A 10 16.41 -2.17 12.82
C ARG A 10 15.97 -3.19 11.77
N PRO A 11 14.71 -3.13 11.34
CA PRO A 11 14.24 -3.82 10.15
C PRO A 11 15.19 -3.73 8.96
N GLY A 12 15.38 -4.84 8.25
CA GLY A 12 15.94 -4.79 6.90
C GLY A 12 14.96 -4.12 5.94
N GLN A 13 15.45 -3.35 4.98
CA GLN A 13 14.60 -2.74 3.95
C GLN A 13 13.87 -3.84 3.15
N PRO A 14 12.55 -3.74 2.95
CA PRO A 14 11.83 -4.78 2.21
C PRO A 14 12.36 -4.88 0.78
N LYS A 15 12.71 -6.09 0.35
CA LYS A 15 13.04 -6.41 -1.05
C LYS A 15 11.73 -6.69 -1.80
N GLY A 16 11.26 -5.74 -2.60
CA GLY A 16 10.04 -5.90 -3.41
C GLY A 16 9.54 -4.57 -3.98
N PRO A 17 8.42 -4.58 -4.75
CA PRO A 17 7.74 -3.36 -5.19
C PRO A 17 7.39 -2.47 -4.00
N GLN A 18 7.48 -1.15 -4.17
CA GLN A 18 7.20 -0.22 -3.08
C GLN A 18 5.70 -0.21 -2.77
N SER A 19 5.33 -0.27 -1.49
CA SER A 19 3.91 -0.15 -1.12
C SER A 19 3.39 1.26 -1.37
N LEU A 20 2.27 1.37 -2.08
CA LEU A 20 1.49 2.62 -2.20
C LEU A 20 0.56 2.84 -1.02
N ALA A 21 0.28 1.81 -0.23
CA ALA A 21 -0.61 1.92 0.92
C ALA A 21 -0.03 2.92 1.93
N GLY A 22 -0.79 3.97 2.24
CA GLY A 22 -0.37 5.02 3.17
C GLY A 22 0.64 6.04 2.61
N MET A 23 1.01 5.95 1.31
CA MET A 23 1.90 6.93 0.70
C MET A 23 1.25 8.33 0.65
N PRO A 24 1.95 9.40 1.08
CA PRO A 24 1.42 10.75 0.97
C PRO A 24 1.24 11.17 -0.50
N LEU A 25 0.15 11.89 -0.79
CA LEU A 25 -0.14 12.40 -2.14
C LEU A 25 1.03 13.17 -2.81
N PRO A 26 1.78 14.06 -2.14
CA PRO A 26 2.90 14.74 -2.80
C PRO A 26 4.05 13.79 -3.18
N VAL A 27 4.27 12.73 -2.41
CA VAL A 27 5.26 11.69 -2.71
C VAL A 27 4.82 10.89 -3.92
N LEU A 28 3.56 10.45 -3.94
CA LEU A 28 3.00 9.74 -5.09
C LEU A 28 3.06 10.57 -6.37
N LYS A 29 2.77 11.87 -6.28
CA LYS A 29 2.91 12.77 -7.43
C LYS A 29 4.36 12.81 -7.93
N ALA A 30 5.33 12.98 -7.04
CA ALA A 30 6.75 13.02 -7.41
C ALA A 30 7.23 11.71 -8.06
N GLU A 31 6.79 10.57 -7.53
CA GLU A 31 7.07 9.26 -8.13
C GLU A 31 6.50 9.16 -9.55
N LEU A 32 5.25 9.59 -9.77
CA LEU A 32 4.64 9.60 -11.10
C LEU A 32 5.37 10.52 -12.08
N GLU A 33 5.83 11.69 -11.63
CA GLU A 33 6.67 12.59 -12.43
C GLU A 33 8.01 11.92 -12.79
N ALA A 34 8.63 11.20 -11.85
CA ALA A 34 9.85 10.43 -12.09
C ALA A 34 9.65 9.25 -13.07
N MET A 35 8.41 8.77 -13.25
CA MET A 35 8.10 7.82 -14.33
C MET A 35 7.98 8.47 -15.72
N GLY A 36 8.08 9.81 -15.81
CA GLY A 36 7.98 10.55 -17.06
C GLY A 36 6.58 11.10 -17.37
N LEU A 37 5.65 11.08 -16.39
CA LEU A 37 4.36 11.74 -16.58
C LEU A 37 4.53 13.26 -16.50
N ASP A 38 3.88 13.97 -17.41
CA ASP A 38 3.73 15.42 -17.34
C ASP A 38 3.18 15.85 -15.96
N PRO A 39 3.68 16.94 -15.33
CA PRO A 39 3.30 17.34 -13.97
C PRO A 39 1.79 17.50 -13.75
N LYS A 40 1.05 17.97 -14.76
CA LYS A 40 -0.41 18.13 -14.68
C LYS A 40 -1.08 16.77 -14.69
N LYS A 41 -0.63 15.85 -15.54
CA LYS A 41 -1.12 14.47 -15.58
C LYS A 41 -0.76 13.73 -14.29
N ALA A 42 0.46 13.85 -13.80
CA ALA A 42 0.92 13.23 -12.55
C ALA A 42 0.05 13.65 -11.35
N SER A 43 -0.24 14.95 -11.21
CA SER A 43 -1.13 15.46 -10.15
C SER A 43 -2.53 14.86 -10.19
N MET A 44 -3.12 14.74 -11.40
CA MET A 44 -4.43 14.13 -11.58
C MET A 44 -4.40 12.63 -11.28
N ARG A 45 -3.41 11.89 -11.81
CA ARG A 45 -3.27 10.44 -11.63
C ARG A 45 -2.97 10.09 -10.17
N ALA A 46 -2.15 10.87 -9.47
CA ALA A 46 -1.89 10.69 -8.05
C ALA A 46 -3.20 10.74 -7.23
N LYS A 47 -4.07 11.72 -7.53
CA LYS A 47 -5.38 11.84 -6.85
C LYS A 47 -6.28 10.64 -7.14
N GLN A 48 -6.33 10.16 -8.38
CA GLN A 48 -7.12 8.98 -8.74
C GLN A 48 -6.62 7.73 -8.03
N VAL A 49 -5.32 7.44 -8.11
CA VAL A 49 -4.70 6.26 -7.46
C VAL A 49 -4.91 6.31 -5.94
N SER A 50 -4.65 7.47 -5.31
CA SER A 50 -4.88 7.67 -3.87
C SER A 50 -6.35 7.41 -3.51
N ARG A 51 -7.30 7.93 -4.31
CA ARG A 51 -8.72 7.72 -4.08
C ARG A 51 -9.11 6.24 -4.19
N TRP A 52 -8.58 5.52 -5.17
CA TRP A 52 -8.82 4.08 -5.31
C TRP A 52 -8.27 3.28 -4.14
N SER A 53 -7.05 3.57 -3.71
CA SER A 53 -6.44 2.88 -2.57
C SER A 53 -7.18 3.15 -1.26
N GLN A 54 -7.55 4.40 -1.00
CA GLN A 54 -8.07 4.84 0.31
C GLN A 54 -9.59 4.72 0.42
N TYR A 55 -10.35 5.29 -0.52
CA TYR A 55 -11.80 5.35 -0.42
C TYR A 55 -12.47 4.09 -0.94
N PHE A 56 -11.98 3.54 -2.06
CA PHE A 56 -12.54 2.32 -2.63
C PHE A 56 -11.88 1.06 -2.07
N GLY A 57 -10.78 1.19 -1.33
CA GLY A 57 -10.06 0.05 -0.79
C GLY A 57 -9.58 -0.90 -1.87
N ALA A 58 -9.20 -0.39 -3.05
CA ALA A 58 -8.66 -1.20 -4.13
C ALA A 58 -7.40 -1.94 -3.68
N THR A 59 -7.35 -3.24 -3.95
CA THR A 59 -6.20 -4.12 -3.69
C THR A 59 -5.43 -4.49 -4.97
N GLY A 60 -5.82 -3.91 -6.10
CA GLY A 60 -5.19 -4.12 -7.40
C GLY A 60 -5.33 -2.88 -8.28
N PHE A 61 -4.43 -2.73 -9.27
CA PHE A 61 -4.49 -1.62 -10.23
C PHE A 61 -5.47 -1.88 -11.36
N ASP A 62 -5.76 -3.14 -11.67
CA ASP A 62 -6.66 -3.58 -12.73
C ASP A 62 -8.09 -3.05 -12.55
N VAL A 63 -8.55 -2.88 -11.30
CA VAL A 63 -9.89 -2.36 -10.99
C VAL A 63 -10.04 -0.84 -11.20
N MET A 64 -8.94 -0.11 -11.42
CA MET A 64 -8.97 1.35 -11.58
C MET A 64 -9.43 1.75 -12.99
N THR A 65 -10.74 1.76 -13.22
CA THR A 65 -11.36 1.91 -14.54
C THR A 65 -11.11 3.27 -15.21
N ASP A 66 -10.83 4.31 -14.42
CA ASP A 66 -10.54 5.68 -14.90
C ASP A 66 -9.03 5.92 -15.15
N ILE A 67 -8.22 4.87 -15.08
CA ILE A 67 -6.78 4.87 -15.38
C ILE A 67 -6.50 4.02 -16.63
N GLY A 68 -5.70 4.57 -17.55
CA GLY A 68 -5.32 3.91 -18.80
C GLY A 68 -4.62 2.57 -18.55
N LYS A 69 -4.83 1.59 -19.44
CA LYS A 69 -4.29 0.22 -19.30
C LYS A 69 -2.77 0.18 -19.18
N GLU A 70 -2.07 0.99 -19.97
CA GLU A 70 -0.60 1.09 -19.96
C GLU A 70 -0.10 1.57 -18.59
N LEU A 71 -0.68 2.67 -18.08
CA LEU A 71 -0.32 3.20 -16.76
C LEU A 71 -0.65 2.23 -15.62
N ARG A 72 -1.76 1.48 -15.71
CA ARG A 72 -2.05 0.42 -14.73
C ARG A 72 -0.98 -0.67 -14.72
N ALA A 73 -0.47 -1.05 -15.89
CA ALA A 73 0.62 -2.04 -16.00
C ALA A 73 1.95 -1.49 -15.44
N GLU A 74 2.29 -0.24 -15.74
CA GLU A 74 3.48 0.42 -15.18
C GLU A 74 3.42 0.51 -13.65
N LEU A 75 2.25 0.88 -13.10
CA LEU A 75 2.03 0.94 -11.66
C LEU A 75 2.19 -0.44 -11.03
N ALA A 76 1.59 -1.48 -11.61
CA ALA A 76 1.70 -2.85 -11.12
C ALA A 76 3.13 -3.42 -11.18
N GLY A 77 3.98 -2.90 -12.08
CA GLY A 77 5.38 -3.31 -12.17
C GLY A 77 6.31 -2.66 -11.12
N ARG A 78 5.90 -1.52 -10.54
CA ARG A 78 6.73 -0.74 -9.60
C ARG A 78 6.20 -0.73 -8.18
N PHE A 79 4.89 -0.83 -8.03
CA PHE A 79 4.21 -0.63 -6.77
C PHE A 79 3.35 -1.83 -6.39
N THR A 80 3.09 -1.96 -5.09
CA THR A 80 2.10 -2.90 -4.55
C THR A 80 1.01 -2.18 -3.75
N LEU A 81 -0.18 -2.78 -3.74
CA LEU A 81 -1.31 -2.41 -2.88
C LEU A 81 -1.60 -3.49 -1.83
N ASP A 82 -0.62 -4.37 -1.58
CA ASP A 82 -0.73 -5.44 -0.60
C ASP A 82 -1.02 -4.88 0.79
N ARG A 83 -1.87 -5.60 1.51
CA ARG A 83 -2.22 -5.32 2.90
C ARG A 83 -1.55 -6.34 3.80
N PRO A 84 -1.29 -5.98 5.08
CA PRO A 84 -0.90 -6.95 6.09
C PRO A 84 -1.89 -8.12 6.11
N GLU A 85 -1.35 -9.33 6.21
CA GLU A 85 -2.15 -10.54 6.36
C GLU A 85 -2.83 -10.51 7.73
N ILE A 86 -4.11 -10.88 7.79
CA ILE A 86 -4.80 -11.09 9.06
C ILE A 86 -4.51 -12.53 9.51
N ALA A 87 -3.62 -12.67 10.48
CA ALA A 87 -3.18 -13.95 11.03
C ALA A 87 -4.20 -14.56 12.01
N ASP A 88 -4.97 -13.72 12.70
CA ASP A 88 -6.03 -14.15 13.61
C ASP A 88 -7.14 -13.09 13.72
N HIS A 89 -8.37 -13.52 13.95
CA HIS A 89 -9.54 -12.66 14.15
C HIS A 89 -10.41 -13.25 15.26
N GLN A 90 -10.55 -12.52 16.36
CA GLN A 90 -11.31 -12.94 17.52
C GLN A 90 -12.49 -11.99 17.75
N VAL A 91 -13.68 -12.56 17.95
CA VAL A 91 -14.92 -11.82 18.23
C VAL A 91 -15.41 -12.19 19.63
N SER A 92 -15.50 -11.19 20.50
CA SER A 92 -16.02 -11.31 21.85
C SER A 92 -17.56 -11.31 21.88
N LYS A 93 -18.15 -11.73 23.01
CA LYS A 93 -19.61 -11.77 23.21
C LYS A 93 -20.27 -10.39 23.17
N ASP A 94 -19.53 -9.33 23.52
CA ASP A 94 -19.97 -7.94 23.48
C ASP A 94 -19.84 -7.28 22.09
N GLY A 95 -19.34 -8.03 21.10
CA GLY A 95 -19.08 -7.55 19.75
C GLY A 95 -17.71 -6.92 19.54
N THR A 96 -16.86 -6.85 20.58
CA THR A 96 -15.46 -6.40 20.43
C THR A 96 -14.71 -7.33 19.47
N GLN A 97 -14.02 -6.75 18.49
CA GLN A 97 -13.24 -7.50 17.50
C GLN A 97 -11.75 -7.22 17.65
N LYS A 98 -10.95 -8.29 17.74
CA LYS A 98 -9.50 -8.23 17.84
C LYS A 98 -8.89 -8.88 16.61
N TRP A 99 -8.02 -8.13 15.94
CA TRP A 99 -7.35 -8.55 14.72
C TRP A 99 -5.85 -8.66 14.98
N LEU A 100 -5.25 -9.80 14.69
CA LEU A 100 -3.81 -9.97 14.66
C LEU A 100 -3.34 -9.84 13.21
N ALA A 101 -2.62 -8.77 12.90
CA ALA A 101 -2.05 -8.56 11.58
C ALA A 101 -0.56 -8.97 11.56
N ARG A 102 -0.14 -9.66 10.50
CA ARG A 102 1.25 -9.98 10.22
C ARG A 102 1.82 -8.93 9.27
N PHE A 103 2.89 -8.29 9.71
CA PHE A 103 3.67 -7.38 8.89
C PHE A 103 4.92 -8.06 8.34
N ALA A 104 5.53 -7.43 7.32
CA ALA A 104 6.82 -7.86 6.82
C ALA A 104 7.88 -7.77 7.94
N PRO A 105 8.97 -8.58 7.87
CA PRO A 105 10.03 -8.56 8.87
C PRO A 105 10.56 -7.15 9.07
N GLY A 106 10.38 -6.64 10.29
CA GLY A 106 10.80 -5.30 10.65
C GLY A 106 9.84 -4.18 10.20
N VAL A 107 8.57 -4.34 10.53
CA VAL A 107 7.62 -3.24 10.60
C VAL A 107 6.98 -3.30 11.97
#